data_AF-A0AAW8DQ06-F1
#
_entry.id   AF-A0AAW8DQ06-F1
#
_cell.length_a   1.000
_cell.length_b   1.000
_cell.length_c   1.000
_cell.angle_alpha   90.00
_cell.angle_beta   90.00
_cell.angle_gamma   90.00
#
_symmetry.space_group_name_H-M   'P 1'
#
loop_
_entity.id
_entity.type
_entity.pdbx_description
1 polymer ?
#
loop_
_entity_poly.entity_id
_entity_poly.type
_entity_poly.pdbx_seq_one_letter_code
_entity_poly.pdbx_strand_id
1 'polypeptide(L)'
;MPLDRRHFLLQSGATAAVVALFGQGCARSQLPPSTGTTTPSGFFTSVPISQRDAVVVPPEYEWQMLYPWGAPTGVAGRMPAFAPDAGNSADEQALQAGMHHDGMHFFALDARGERGLLVMNHEYTDEQLLHTDGVKAWNAEKVRKSLHAMGVSVIEVRRTQEGWRQVLPSPYARRVHGRTPMRIAGPAAGTPLMRTAADPAGTGVFGTFANCAMGVTPWGTYLTCEENFHGYFGGPKEAANHATPAQRRYGTVPGAQWVDYWRFDERFDLSRHPNEPHRFGWVVEIDPFDPDSVPVKRTALGRKRQESATCTVAKDGRVVVYMGDDARFEYIYKFVSRDPVRPGTDAAARAANRHLLDEGTLHVARFDADGRGRWLELVHGRHGIDAASGFADQAEVLIHARLAGDIVGGTKMDRPEWIAVHPRSGEVYVTLTNNTQRGDLGKSGADAANPRAPNFFGGILRWREDGGDAASTAFAWDHYALAGDPAQPGAGTRYPSDSADAFGCPDGLHFDSGGLLWIQTDMSGQSMGKPPYAALGNNQMLCADPATGRIQRFLTGPNGCEITGCVVTPDRRTLFVNIQHPGESRDDGDAKHNSAWPDAAVPGSARPRSATLAIRRRDGGIVGT
;
A
#
# COMPACT_ATOMS: atom_id res chain seq x y z
N MET A 1 25.10 4.75 -7.28
CA MET A 1 25.41 4.59 -5.85
C MET A 1 24.43 3.57 -5.30
N PRO A 2 24.79 2.71 -4.33
CA PRO A 2 23.82 1.80 -3.72
C PRO A 2 22.62 2.57 -3.18
N LEU A 3 21.52 1.86 -2.92
CA LEU A 3 20.44 2.32 -2.05
C LEU A 3 21.03 2.64 -0.66
N ASP A 4 21.72 3.78 -0.59
CA ASP A 4 22.15 4.47 0.59
C ASP A 4 21.29 5.73 0.65
N ARG A 5 20.49 5.77 1.71
CA ARG A 5 19.19 6.44 1.89
C ARG A 5 19.22 7.96 1.92
N ARG A 6 20.17 8.62 1.26
CA ARG A 6 20.12 10.09 1.15
C ARG A 6 18.88 10.58 0.39
N HIS A 7 18.23 9.78 -0.46
CA HIS A 7 17.10 10.28 -1.27
C HIS A 7 15.72 9.72 -0.91
N PHE A 8 15.62 8.63 -0.14
CA PHE A 8 14.33 8.21 0.43
C PHE A 8 13.93 9.11 1.62
N LEU A 9 14.90 9.72 2.31
CA LEU A 9 14.70 10.31 3.65
C LEU A 9 15.30 11.70 3.89
N LEU A 10 15.61 12.49 2.86
CA LEU A 10 16.03 13.90 3.04
C LEU A 10 14.90 14.85 3.51
N GLN A 11 13.91 14.32 4.22
CA GLN A 11 12.92 15.08 5.00
C GLN A 11 12.96 14.82 6.51
N SER A 12 13.86 13.98 7.01
CA SER A 12 14.09 13.78 8.45
C SER A 12 15.51 14.21 8.81
N GLY A 13 15.63 15.42 9.36
CA GLY A 13 16.89 16.04 9.76
C GLY A 13 17.58 15.31 10.91
N ALA A 14 18.90 15.23 10.81
CA ALA A 14 19.80 14.74 11.85
C ALA A 14 20.17 15.85 12.83
N THR A 15 20.22 15.55 14.14
CA THR A 15 20.99 16.32 15.13
C THR A 15 21.55 15.44 16.26
N ALA A 16 22.88 15.52 16.39
CA ALA A 16 23.81 15.25 17.50
C ALA A 16 23.48 14.24 18.61
N ALA A 17 24.32 13.19 18.69
CA ALA A 17 24.41 12.23 19.80
C ALA A 17 25.34 12.72 20.93
N VAL A 18 24.96 12.46 22.19
CA VAL A 18 25.86 12.44 23.35
C VAL A 18 25.98 11.00 23.82
N VAL A 19 27.22 10.49 23.87
CA VAL A 19 27.57 9.11 24.22
C VAL A 19 27.56 8.93 25.74
N ALA A 20 26.87 7.90 26.22
CA ALA A 20 27.10 7.33 27.55
C ALA A 20 27.26 5.80 27.44
N LEU A 21 28.48 5.33 27.71
CA LEU A 21 28.85 3.93 27.88
C LEU A 21 28.42 3.44 29.25
N PHE A 22 27.89 2.21 29.38
CA PHE A 22 28.28 1.23 30.42
C PHE A 22 27.73 -0.19 30.14
N GLY A 23 28.67 -1.12 29.89
CA GLY A 23 28.90 -2.39 30.61
C GLY A 23 27.79 -3.37 31.01
N GLN A 24 27.73 -4.47 30.25
CA GLN A 24 27.63 -5.92 30.61
C GLN A 24 26.52 -6.50 31.52
N GLY A 25 26.01 -7.66 31.06
CA GLY A 25 25.52 -8.73 31.94
C GLY A 25 24.66 -9.78 31.22
N CYS A 26 25.25 -10.88 30.74
CA CYS A 26 24.51 -12.04 30.23
C CYS A 26 23.84 -12.80 31.39
N ALA A 27 22.51 -12.98 31.33
CA ALA A 27 21.81 -13.99 32.11
C ALA A 27 20.72 -14.64 31.24
N ARG A 28 20.83 -15.97 31.06
CA ARG A 28 19.74 -16.80 30.52
C ARG A 28 18.63 -16.87 31.56
N SER A 29 17.44 -16.35 31.25
CA SER A 29 16.24 -16.61 32.04
C SER A 29 15.33 -17.62 31.33
N GLN A 30 14.98 -18.67 32.06
CA GLN A 30 13.88 -19.57 31.72
C GLN A 30 12.57 -18.85 32.05
N LEU A 31 11.64 -18.79 31.10
CA LEU A 31 10.32 -18.20 31.30
C LEU A 31 9.46 -19.13 32.19
N PRO A 32 8.77 -18.60 33.22
CA PRO A 32 7.75 -19.36 33.93
C PRO A 32 6.48 -19.50 33.08
N PRO A 33 5.66 -20.56 33.30
CA PRO A 33 4.40 -20.74 32.59
C PRO A 33 3.42 -19.61 32.97
N SER A 34 2.91 -18.90 31.96
CA SER A 34 1.91 -17.84 32.16
C SER A 34 0.57 -18.47 32.58
N THR A 35 0.09 -18.12 33.77
CA THR A 35 -1.30 -18.39 34.18
C THR A 35 -2.23 -17.52 33.35
N GLY A 36 -2.97 -18.15 32.43
CA GLY A 36 -3.92 -17.48 31.56
C GLY A 36 -5.02 -16.79 32.37
N THR A 37 -5.10 -15.47 32.25
CA THR A 37 -6.32 -14.73 32.57
C THR A 37 -7.34 -15.05 31.50
N THR A 38 -8.42 -15.72 31.88
CA THR A 38 -9.59 -15.99 31.03
C THR A 38 -10.05 -14.72 30.32
N THR A 39 -9.97 -14.73 28.99
CA THR A 39 -10.40 -13.63 28.13
C THR A 39 -11.90 -13.36 28.32
N PRO A 40 -12.33 -12.10 28.56
CA PRO A 40 -13.73 -11.73 28.45
C PRO A 40 -14.26 -12.11 27.07
N SER A 41 -15.46 -12.71 27.03
CA SER A 41 -16.02 -13.43 25.88
C SER A 41 -15.76 -12.82 24.49
N GLY A 42 -15.17 -13.62 23.59
CA GLY A 42 -15.27 -13.45 22.13
C GLY A 42 -14.14 -12.69 21.41
N PHE A 43 -13.00 -12.45 22.05
CA PHE A 43 -11.79 -11.95 21.39
C PHE A 43 -10.59 -12.84 21.74
N PHE A 44 -9.53 -12.75 20.94
CA PHE A 44 -8.29 -13.49 21.14
C PHE A 44 -7.40 -12.88 22.24
N THR A 45 -6.37 -13.61 22.66
CA THR A 45 -5.35 -13.08 23.58
C THR A 45 -4.41 -12.11 22.86
N SER A 46 -4.36 -10.84 23.27
CA SER A 46 -3.43 -9.86 22.69
C SER A 46 -1.97 -10.33 22.75
N VAL A 47 -1.23 -10.12 21.67
CA VAL A 47 0.20 -10.41 21.57
C VAL A 47 1.00 -9.25 22.17
N PRO A 48 2.04 -9.52 22.99
CA PRO A 48 2.92 -8.47 23.49
C PRO A 48 3.76 -7.85 22.36
N ILE A 49 4.19 -6.61 22.55
CA ILE A 49 5.19 -5.96 21.69
C ILE A 49 6.44 -6.86 21.57
N SER A 50 7.02 -6.93 20.38
CA SER A 50 8.20 -7.76 20.11
C SER A 50 9.23 -7.04 19.26
N GLN A 51 10.50 -7.41 19.43
CA GLN A 51 11.62 -7.05 18.55
C GLN A 51 12.34 -8.31 18.03
N ARG A 52 11.63 -9.43 18.00
CA ARG A 52 12.19 -10.70 17.52
C ARG A 52 12.14 -10.74 16.00
N ASP A 53 13.12 -11.40 15.40
CA ASP A 53 13.09 -11.73 13.97
C ASP A 53 12.13 -12.91 13.69
N ALA A 54 10.86 -12.74 14.04
CA ALA A 54 9.85 -13.78 13.93
C ALA A 54 8.44 -13.19 13.85
N VAL A 55 7.55 -13.91 13.18
CA VAL A 55 6.11 -13.66 13.25
C VAL A 55 5.53 -14.28 14.51
N VAL A 56 4.81 -13.47 15.30
CA VAL A 56 4.13 -13.89 16.52
C VAL A 56 2.64 -13.63 16.36
N VAL A 57 1.81 -14.62 16.65
CA VAL A 57 0.34 -14.57 16.62
C VAL A 57 -0.22 -15.01 17.99
N PRO A 58 -1.51 -14.82 18.28
CA PRO A 58 -2.07 -15.23 19.55
C PRO A 58 -1.97 -16.75 19.73
N PRO A 59 -1.88 -17.28 20.97
CA PRO A 59 -1.72 -18.70 21.23
C PRO A 59 -2.84 -19.57 20.65
N GLU A 60 -4.04 -19.02 20.48
CA GLU A 60 -5.21 -19.67 19.89
C GLU A 60 -5.08 -19.86 18.37
N TYR A 61 -4.05 -19.28 17.75
CA TYR A 61 -3.84 -19.24 16.32
C TYR A 61 -2.56 -19.96 15.89
N GLU A 62 -2.56 -20.35 14.63
CA GLU A 62 -1.41 -20.86 13.90
C GLU A 62 -1.30 -20.14 12.56
N TRP A 63 -0.10 -20.09 12.02
CA TRP A 63 0.15 -19.53 10.70
C TRP A 63 0.94 -20.50 9.83
N GLN A 64 0.72 -20.41 8.53
CA GLN A 64 1.44 -21.17 7.51
C GLN A 64 2.03 -20.21 6.48
N MET A 65 3.29 -20.40 6.13
CA MET A 65 3.90 -19.76 4.96
C MET A 65 3.22 -20.27 3.68
N LEU A 66 2.77 -19.36 2.82
CA LEU A 66 2.05 -19.71 1.59
C LEU A 66 2.82 -19.32 0.33
N TYR A 67 3.26 -18.08 0.24
CA TYR A 67 3.83 -17.53 -0.99
C TYR A 67 4.95 -16.54 -0.68
N PRO A 68 6.20 -17.01 -0.56
CA PRO A 68 7.37 -16.15 -0.38
C PRO A 68 7.92 -15.63 -1.73
N TRP A 69 8.60 -14.48 -1.71
CA TRP A 69 9.32 -13.93 -2.87
C TRP A 69 10.16 -15.02 -3.57
N GLY A 70 10.09 -15.08 -4.90
CA GLY A 70 10.77 -16.09 -5.71
C GLY A 70 9.98 -17.39 -5.91
N ALA A 71 8.87 -17.61 -5.21
CA ALA A 71 8.02 -18.79 -5.43
C ALA A 71 7.41 -18.77 -6.85
N PRO A 72 7.36 -19.89 -7.58
CA PRO A 72 6.77 -19.91 -8.91
C PRO A 72 5.28 -19.53 -8.86
N THR A 73 4.81 -18.71 -9.80
CA THR A 73 3.42 -18.22 -9.84
C THR A 73 2.42 -19.32 -10.23
N GLY A 74 2.89 -20.39 -10.89
CA GLY A 74 2.09 -21.54 -11.26
C GLY A 74 1.75 -21.67 -12.74
N VAL A 75 2.46 -20.93 -13.60
CA VAL A 75 2.33 -21.02 -15.06
C VAL A 75 2.77 -22.41 -15.53
N ALA A 76 1.89 -23.12 -16.24
CA ALA A 76 2.14 -24.48 -16.69
C ALA A 76 3.43 -24.61 -17.51
N GLY A 77 4.27 -25.60 -17.16
CA GLY A 77 5.56 -25.87 -17.80
C GLY A 77 6.67 -24.83 -17.52
N ARG A 78 6.39 -23.77 -16.75
CA ARG A 78 7.29 -22.63 -16.53
C ARG A 78 7.28 -22.19 -15.05
N MET A 79 7.90 -23.00 -14.19
CA MET A 79 7.91 -22.81 -12.73
C MET A 79 9.35 -22.80 -12.19
N PRO A 80 10.15 -21.75 -12.47
CA PRO A 80 11.52 -21.67 -12.00
C PRO A 80 11.56 -21.58 -10.47
N ALA A 81 12.38 -22.42 -9.85
CA ALA A 81 12.62 -22.38 -8.41
C ALA A 81 13.39 -21.11 -8.02
N PHE A 82 13.14 -20.63 -6.80
CA PHE A 82 13.93 -19.56 -6.21
C PHE A 82 15.39 -20.01 -6.06
N ALA A 83 16.32 -19.17 -6.51
CA ALA A 83 17.75 -19.33 -6.34
C ALA A 83 18.21 -18.48 -5.14
N PRO A 84 18.61 -19.09 -4.00
CA PRO A 84 18.95 -18.33 -2.78
C PRO A 84 20.14 -17.37 -2.94
N ASP A 85 21.02 -17.64 -3.90
CA ASP A 85 22.13 -16.77 -4.28
C ASP A 85 21.69 -15.53 -5.09
N ALA A 86 20.40 -15.41 -5.42
CA ALA A 86 19.80 -14.43 -6.32
C ALA A 86 20.19 -14.58 -7.80
N GLY A 87 20.63 -15.77 -8.21
CA GLY A 87 21.04 -16.10 -9.58
C GLY A 87 19.92 -16.19 -10.62
N ASN A 88 18.64 -16.13 -10.22
CA ASN A 88 17.53 -16.16 -11.18
C ASN A 88 17.64 -15.03 -12.20
N SER A 89 17.35 -15.32 -13.46
CA SER A 89 17.31 -14.31 -14.52
C SER A 89 16.06 -13.43 -14.42
N ALA A 90 16.05 -12.29 -15.12
CA ALA A 90 14.83 -11.50 -15.30
C ALA A 90 13.67 -12.30 -15.91
N ASP A 91 13.92 -13.24 -16.84
CA ASP A 91 12.85 -14.06 -17.44
C ASP A 91 12.23 -15.04 -16.43
N GLU A 92 13.04 -15.57 -15.53
CA GLU A 92 12.55 -16.39 -14.41
C GLU A 92 11.79 -15.55 -13.40
N GLN A 93 12.29 -14.36 -13.07
CA GLN A 93 11.61 -13.43 -12.15
C GLN A 93 10.23 -13.00 -12.68
N ALA A 94 10.03 -12.92 -14.00
CA ALA A 94 8.72 -12.68 -14.62
C ALA A 94 7.71 -13.81 -14.39
N LEU A 95 8.13 -14.95 -13.83
CA LEU A 95 7.32 -16.13 -13.53
C LEU A 95 7.23 -16.43 -12.03
N GLN A 96 7.97 -15.71 -11.21
CA GLN A 96 8.04 -15.90 -9.77
C GLN A 96 7.23 -14.84 -9.03
N ALA A 97 6.93 -15.06 -7.74
CA ALA A 97 6.48 -14.01 -6.84
C ALA A 97 7.42 -12.81 -6.94
N GLY A 98 6.85 -11.61 -6.99
CA GLY A 98 7.63 -10.38 -6.91
C GLY A 98 8.21 -10.15 -5.51
N MET A 99 8.96 -9.05 -5.36
CA MET A 99 9.48 -8.61 -4.07
C MET A 99 8.46 -7.71 -3.38
N HIS A 100 8.51 -7.69 -2.04
CA HIS A 100 7.80 -6.71 -1.22
C HIS A 100 6.28 -6.78 -1.48
N HIS A 101 5.71 -7.91 -1.05
CA HIS A 101 4.28 -8.20 -1.17
C HIS A 101 3.47 -7.16 -0.40
N ASP A 102 2.44 -6.60 -1.03
CA ASP A 102 1.68 -5.48 -0.49
C ASP A 102 0.17 -5.74 -0.62
N GLY A 103 -0.65 -4.79 -1.07
CA GLY A 103 -2.09 -4.90 -1.16
C GLY A 103 -2.53 -6.22 -1.78
N MET A 104 -3.55 -6.85 -1.21
CA MET A 104 -4.05 -8.13 -1.72
C MET A 104 -5.55 -8.34 -1.53
N HIS A 105 -6.10 -9.26 -2.32
CA HIS A 105 -7.46 -9.74 -2.15
C HIS A 105 -7.61 -11.22 -2.49
N PHE A 106 -8.59 -11.87 -1.85
CA PHE A 106 -8.97 -13.27 -2.09
C PHE A 106 -10.32 -13.35 -2.81
N PHE A 107 -10.29 -13.78 -4.07
CA PHE A 107 -11.47 -14.03 -4.87
C PHE A 107 -11.86 -15.52 -4.77
N ALA A 108 -12.92 -15.82 -4.01
CA ALA A 108 -13.39 -17.19 -3.85
C ALA A 108 -13.86 -17.80 -5.18
N LEU A 109 -13.44 -19.03 -5.46
CA LEU A 109 -13.88 -19.86 -6.60
C LEU A 109 -14.94 -20.89 -6.21
N ASP A 110 -15.25 -21.00 -4.92
CA ASP A 110 -16.32 -21.82 -4.39
C ASP A 110 -17.08 -21.10 -3.28
N ALA A 111 -18.28 -21.58 -2.96
CA ALA A 111 -19.15 -20.96 -1.96
C ALA A 111 -18.61 -21.07 -0.52
N ARG A 112 -17.70 -22.01 -0.24
CA ARG A 112 -17.11 -22.20 1.10
C ARG A 112 -15.88 -21.30 1.31
N GLY A 113 -15.36 -20.69 0.25
CA GLY A 113 -14.10 -19.95 0.29
C GLY A 113 -12.90 -20.85 0.58
N GLU A 114 -12.97 -22.14 0.22
CA GLU A 114 -11.86 -23.10 0.43
C GLU A 114 -10.91 -23.16 -0.78
N ARG A 115 -11.31 -22.63 -1.92
CA ARG A 115 -10.49 -22.43 -3.12
C ARG A 115 -10.74 -21.03 -3.66
N GLY A 116 -9.69 -20.37 -4.14
CA GLY A 116 -9.81 -19.03 -4.70
C GLY A 116 -8.55 -18.54 -5.38
N LEU A 117 -8.64 -17.36 -5.96
CA LEU A 117 -7.51 -16.61 -6.48
C LEU A 117 -7.03 -15.65 -5.40
N LEU A 118 -5.76 -15.74 -5.04
CA LEU A 118 -5.10 -14.74 -4.22
C LEU A 118 -4.34 -13.81 -5.16
N VAL A 119 -4.78 -12.55 -5.21
CA VAL A 119 -4.23 -11.50 -6.07
C VAL A 119 -3.52 -10.53 -5.16
N MET A 120 -2.24 -10.25 -5.42
CA MET A 120 -1.42 -9.42 -4.53
C MET A 120 -0.42 -8.58 -5.31
N ASN A 121 -0.13 -7.40 -4.78
CA ASN A 121 0.85 -6.48 -5.31
C ASN A 121 2.27 -6.83 -4.86
N HIS A 122 3.23 -6.32 -5.61
CA HIS A 122 4.66 -6.34 -5.36
C HIS A 122 5.19 -4.94 -5.62
N GLU A 123 5.50 -4.23 -4.55
CA GLU A 123 5.57 -2.77 -4.61
C GLU A 123 6.90 -2.29 -5.17
N TYR A 124 7.99 -2.66 -4.52
CA TYR A 124 9.35 -2.25 -4.86
C TYR A 124 10.34 -3.40 -4.70
N THR A 125 11.62 -3.10 -4.91
CA THR A 125 12.72 -4.08 -4.85
C THR A 125 13.85 -3.57 -3.98
N ASP A 126 14.42 -4.46 -3.18
CA ASP A 126 15.77 -4.25 -2.64
C ASP A 126 16.79 -4.75 -3.68
N GLU A 127 17.48 -3.82 -4.33
CA GLU A 127 18.45 -4.12 -5.38
C GLU A 127 19.76 -4.75 -4.85
N GLN A 128 20.04 -4.65 -3.55
CA GLN A 128 21.14 -5.42 -2.95
C GLN A 128 20.73 -6.89 -2.76
N LEU A 129 19.44 -7.14 -2.50
CA LEU A 129 18.92 -8.48 -2.35
C LEU A 129 18.60 -9.17 -3.68
N LEU A 130 18.15 -8.43 -4.69
CA LEU A 130 17.64 -8.99 -5.95
C LEU A 130 18.74 -9.56 -6.85
N HIS A 131 20.00 -9.12 -6.69
CA HIS A 131 21.10 -9.46 -7.58
C HIS A 131 22.23 -10.16 -6.83
N THR A 132 22.93 -11.09 -7.50
CA THR A 132 24.03 -11.89 -6.92
C THR A 132 25.16 -11.02 -6.35
N ASP A 133 25.47 -9.90 -7.00
CA ASP A 133 26.48 -8.91 -6.60
C ASP A 133 25.86 -7.56 -6.18
N GLY A 134 24.57 -7.57 -5.85
CA GLY A 134 23.80 -6.38 -5.47
C GLY A 134 23.80 -5.31 -6.57
N VAL A 135 24.05 -4.05 -6.21
CA VAL A 135 24.06 -2.93 -7.17
C VAL A 135 25.34 -2.78 -7.98
N LYS A 136 26.34 -3.65 -7.79
CA LYS A 136 27.59 -3.59 -8.57
C LYS A 136 27.31 -3.89 -10.04
N ALA A 137 28.15 -3.40 -10.96
CA ALA A 137 28.03 -3.67 -12.40
C ALA A 137 26.59 -3.53 -12.98
N TRP A 138 25.90 -2.44 -12.61
CA TRP A 138 24.53 -2.19 -13.04
C TRP A 138 24.38 -2.22 -14.56
N ASN A 139 23.29 -2.81 -15.06
CA ASN A 139 23.08 -3.05 -16.49
C ASN A 139 21.58 -3.19 -16.82
N ALA A 140 21.24 -3.30 -18.11
CA ALA A 140 19.87 -3.41 -18.59
C ALA A 140 19.14 -4.69 -18.13
N GLU A 141 19.86 -5.79 -17.90
CA GLU A 141 19.26 -7.02 -17.37
C GLU A 141 18.77 -6.79 -15.94
N LYS A 142 19.57 -6.15 -15.08
CA LYS A 142 19.18 -5.83 -13.70
C LYS A 142 17.95 -4.94 -13.64
N VAL A 143 17.89 -3.92 -14.49
CA VAL A 143 16.68 -3.07 -14.64
C VAL A 143 15.48 -3.92 -15.04
N ARG A 144 15.64 -4.83 -16.01
CA ARG A 144 14.58 -5.74 -16.46
C ARG A 144 14.12 -6.68 -15.35
N LYS A 145 15.05 -7.27 -14.58
CA LYS A 145 14.75 -8.15 -13.45
C LYS A 145 13.98 -7.40 -12.37
N SER A 146 14.39 -6.18 -12.06
CA SER A 146 13.72 -5.33 -11.08
C SER A 146 12.30 -4.94 -11.51
N LEU A 147 12.10 -4.54 -12.77
CA LEU A 147 10.77 -4.33 -13.33
C LEU A 147 9.89 -5.60 -13.31
N HIS A 148 10.49 -6.77 -13.45
CA HIS A 148 9.79 -8.05 -13.34
C HIS A 148 9.52 -8.50 -11.90
N ALA A 149 10.22 -7.93 -10.92
CA ALA A 149 10.00 -8.20 -9.51
C ALA A 149 8.90 -7.33 -8.89
N MET A 150 8.47 -6.24 -9.55
CA MET A 150 7.32 -5.43 -9.16
C MET A 150 6.04 -5.84 -9.92
N GLY A 151 4.89 -5.29 -9.53
CA GLY A 151 3.61 -5.50 -10.22
C GLY A 151 2.61 -6.28 -9.37
N VAL A 152 1.99 -7.31 -9.95
CA VAL A 152 0.94 -8.12 -9.33
C VAL A 152 1.19 -9.61 -9.62
N SER A 153 0.95 -10.46 -8.62
CA SER A 153 0.77 -11.91 -8.79
C SER A 153 -0.72 -12.26 -8.71
N VAL A 154 -1.17 -13.12 -9.62
CA VAL A 154 -2.42 -13.89 -9.50
C VAL A 154 -2.03 -15.34 -9.30
N ILE A 155 -2.35 -15.90 -8.13
CA ILE A 155 -2.14 -17.32 -7.82
C ILE A 155 -3.46 -17.97 -7.43
N GLU A 156 -3.63 -19.24 -7.79
CA GLU A 156 -4.73 -20.03 -7.26
C GLU A 156 -4.28 -20.76 -5.99
N VAL A 157 -5.11 -20.70 -4.95
CA VAL A 157 -4.87 -21.36 -3.67
C VAL A 157 -6.08 -22.19 -3.28
N ARG A 158 -5.83 -23.30 -2.58
CA ARG A 158 -6.87 -24.16 -2.01
C ARG A 158 -6.49 -24.63 -0.62
N ARG A 159 -7.50 -24.81 0.22
CA ARG A 159 -7.38 -25.43 1.53
C ARG A 159 -7.49 -26.94 1.39
N THR A 160 -6.57 -27.64 2.04
CA THR A 160 -6.57 -29.10 2.20
C THR A 160 -6.60 -29.44 3.69
N GLN A 161 -6.57 -30.73 4.02
CA GLN A 161 -6.45 -31.19 5.41
C GLN A 161 -5.14 -30.71 6.06
N GLU A 162 -4.09 -30.48 5.27
CA GLU A 162 -2.78 -30.02 5.74
C GLU A 162 -2.65 -28.50 5.85
N GLY A 163 -3.67 -27.75 5.43
CA GLY A 163 -3.63 -26.28 5.38
C GLY A 163 -3.80 -25.71 3.97
N TRP A 164 -3.44 -24.44 3.81
CA TRP A 164 -3.57 -23.75 2.53
C TRP A 164 -2.39 -24.08 1.62
N ARG A 165 -2.64 -24.38 0.35
CA ARG A 165 -1.60 -24.69 -0.63
C ARG A 165 -1.88 -23.94 -1.93
N GLN A 166 -0.82 -23.55 -2.61
CA GLN A 166 -0.93 -23.08 -3.99
C GLN A 166 -1.33 -24.24 -4.91
N VAL A 167 -2.16 -23.98 -5.91
CA VAL A 167 -2.50 -24.92 -6.96
C VAL A 167 -1.50 -24.76 -8.10
N LEU A 168 -0.74 -25.82 -8.36
CA LEU A 168 0.37 -25.82 -9.32
C LEU A 168 0.24 -27.01 -10.29
N PRO A 169 0.22 -26.79 -11.62
CA PRO A 169 0.00 -25.50 -12.27
C PRO A 169 -1.45 -25.01 -12.08
N SER A 170 -1.69 -23.72 -12.30
CA SER A 170 -3.04 -23.14 -12.34
C SER A 170 -3.31 -22.46 -13.69
N PRO A 171 -4.51 -22.61 -14.26
CA PRO A 171 -4.90 -21.86 -15.47
C PRO A 171 -5.02 -20.36 -15.21
N TYR A 172 -5.13 -19.90 -13.96
CA TYR A 172 -5.23 -18.49 -13.60
C TYR A 172 -3.87 -17.85 -13.26
N ALA A 173 -2.81 -18.66 -13.16
CA ALA A 173 -1.50 -18.19 -12.73
C ALA A 173 -0.96 -17.10 -13.66
N ARG A 174 -0.68 -15.91 -13.10
CA ARG A 174 -0.23 -14.76 -13.90
C ARG A 174 0.67 -13.83 -13.10
N ARG A 175 1.71 -13.32 -13.76
CA ARG A 175 2.42 -12.10 -13.35
C ARG A 175 2.01 -10.94 -14.25
N VAL A 176 1.63 -9.83 -13.64
CA VAL A 176 1.57 -8.50 -14.27
C VAL A 176 2.76 -7.74 -13.70
N HIS A 177 3.59 -7.13 -14.53
CA HIS A 177 4.86 -6.53 -14.09
C HIS A 177 5.20 -5.28 -14.89
N GLY A 178 6.34 -4.63 -14.59
CA GLY A 178 6.79 -3.36 -15.16
C GLY A 178 7.07 -3.33 -16.67
N ARG A 179 6.77 -4.43 -17.38
CA ARG A 179 6.84 -4.56 -18.85
C ARG A 179 5.60 -5.19 -19.48
N THR A 180 4.57 -5.55 -18.70
CA THR A 180 3.32 -6.10 -19.25
C THR A 180 2.62 -5.03 -20.12
N PRO A 181 2.18 -5.35 -21.34
CA PRO A 181 1.41 -4.40 -22.15
C PRO A 181 0.08 -4.06 -21.48
N MET A 182 -0.29 -2.78 -21.47
CA MET A 182 -1.51 -2.27 -20.85
C MET A 182 -2.21 -1.26 -21.75
N ARG A 183 -3.51 -1.09 -21.52
CA ARG A 183 -4.31 -0.03 -22.14
C ARG A 183 -4.44 1.16 -21.18
N ILE A 184 -4.56 2.35 -21.72
CA ILE A 184 -4.93 3.57 -20.99
C ILE A 184 -6.36 3.92 -21.40
N ALA A 185 -7.25 4.14 -20.42
CA ALA A 185 -8.65 4.49 -20.64
C ALA A 185 -9.10 5.65 -19.75
N GLY A 186 -10.27 6.22 -20.05
CA GLY A 186 -10.78 7.44 -19.44
C GLY A 186 -10.28 8.72 -20.12
N PRO A 187 -10.57 9.90 -19.54
CA PRO A 187 -10.48 11.17 -20.26
C PRO A 187 -9.07 11.60 -20.68
N ALA A 188 -8.01 11.10 -20.02
CA ALA A 188 -6.64 11.43 -20.41
C ALA A 188 -6.08 10.54 -21.52
N ALA A 189 -6.72 9.41 -21.84
CA ALA A 189 -6.24 8.49 -22.86
C ALA A 189 -6.14 9.18 -24.23
N GLY A 190 -4.98 9.04 -24.89
CA GLY A 190 -4.71 9.58 -26.22
C GLY A 190 -4.44 11.08 -26.29
N THR A 191 -4.42 11.79 -25.16
CA THR A 191 -4.09 13.23 -25.11
C THR A 191 -2.59 13.49 -25.31
N PRO A 192 -2.19 14.71 -25.74
CA PRO A 192 -0.79 15.02 -26.02
C PRO A 192 0.18 14.68 -24.87
N LEU A 193 -0.23 14.89 -23.61
CA LEU A 193 0.59 14.59 -22.43
C LEU A 193 0.82 13.09 -22.19
N MET A 194 0.00 12.22 -22.80
CA MET A 194 0.11 10.75 -22.69
C MET A 194 0.85 10.10 -23.87
N ARG A 195 1.19 10.88 -24.91
CA ARG A 195 1.90 10.40 -26.10
C ARG A 195 3.40 10.38 -25.88
N THR A 196 4.05 9.33 -26.38
CA THR A 196 5.50 9.22 -26.43
C THR A 196 5.94 8.79 -27.83
N ALA A 197 7.23 8.80 -28.12
CA ALA A 197 7.74 8.31 -29.40
C ALA A 197 7.41 6.82 -29.63
N ALA A 198 7.40 6.01 -28.58
CA ALA A 198 7.08 4.58 -28.62
C ALA A 198 5.57 4.28 -28.67
N ASP A 199 4.74 5.22 -28.22
CA ASP A 199 3.28 5.17 -28.34
C ASP A 199 2.73 6.55 -28.76
N PRO A 200 2.76 6.85 -30.08
CA PRO A 200 2.23 8.11 -30.61
C PRO A 200 0.72 8.25 -30.44
N ALA A 201 0.00 7.14 -30.23
CA ALA A 201 -1.44 7.16 -29.98
C ALA A 201 -1.76 7.63 -28.55
N GLY A 202 -0.89 7.37 -27.57
CA GLY A 202 -1.07 7.74 -26.17
C GLY A 202 -2.11 6.89 -25.43
N THR A 203 -2.37 5.69 -25.95
CA THR A 203 -3.42 4.77 -25.46
C THR A 203 -2.88 3.45 -24.95
N GLY A 204 -1.58 3.19 -25.07
CA GLY A 204 -0.94 1.95 -24.64
C GLY A 204 0.33 2.21 -23.85
N VAL A 205 0.62 1.40 -22.84
CA VAL A 205 1.83 1.56 -22.01
C VAL A 205 2.39 0.21 -21.60
N PHE A 206 3.71 0.15 -21.40
CA PHE A 206 4.35 -1.02 -20.80
C PHE A 206 4.45 -0.85 -19.29
N GLY A 207 3.69 -1.67 -18.60
CA GLY A 207 3.88 -2.00 -17.20
C GLY A 207 3.11 -1.16 -16.19
N THR A 208 3.14 -1.72 -14.99
CA THR A 208 2.80 -1.10 -13.71
C THR A 208 3.90 -1.50 -12.73
N PHE A 209 4.25 -0.59 -11.82
CA PHE A 209 5.29 -0.74 -10.80
C PHE A 209 5.03 0.26 -9.67
N ALA A 210 5.73 0.15 -8.54
CA ALA A 210 5.36 0.86 -7.31
C ALA A 210 3.91 0.56 -6.92
N ASN A 211 3.53 -0.73 -7.02
CA ASN A 211 2.19 -1.21 -6.76
C ASN A 211 2.00 -1.37 -5.25
N CYS A 212 1.41 -0.37 -4.59
CA CYS A 212 1.24 -0.32 -3.15
C CYS A 212 0.00 -1.15 -2.72
N ALA A 213 -1.08 -0.49 -2.30
CA ALA A 213 -2.31 -1.16 -1.85
C ALA A 213 -3.26 -1.54 -3.00
N MET A 214 -4.55 -1.71 -2.69
CA MET A 214 -5.51 -2.29 -3.62
C MET A 214 -6.91 -1.72 -3.55
N GLY A 215 -7.78 -2.25 -4.40
CA GLY A 215 -9.22 -2.13 -4.37
C GLY A 215 -9.88 -3.32 -5.06
N VAL A 216 -11.17 -3.52 -4.81
CA VAL A 216 -11.96 -4.57 -5.49
C VAL A 216 -13.24 -3.94 -6.00
N THR A 217 -13.50 -4.08 -7.29
CA THR A 217 -14.72 -3.54 -7.87
C THR A 217 -15.93 -4.40 -7.47
N PRO A 218 -17.15 -3.82 -7.41
CA PRO A 218 -18.36 -4.60 -7.17
C PRO A 218 -18.64 -5.67 -8.24
N TRP A 219 -17.95 -5.62 -9.39
CA TRP A 219 -18.04 -6.60 -10.47
C TRP A 219 -16.91 -7.62 -10.48
N GLY A 220 -16.05 -7.65 -9.45
CA GLY A 220 -15.09 -8.73 -9.25
C GLY A 220 -13.82 -8.61 -10.10
N THR A 221 -13.36 -7.39 -10.36
CA THR A 221 -12.01 -7.08 -10.85
C THR A 221 -11.16 -6.50 -9.73
N TYR A 222 -9.85 -6.64 -9.87
CA TYR A 222 -8.85 -6.15 -8.92
C TYR A 222 -8.32 -4.78 -9.35
N LEU A 223 -8.17 -3.86 -8.41
CA LEU A 223 -7.54 -2.56 -8.61
C LEU A 223 -6.19 -2.57 -7.90
N THR A 224 -5.10 -2.36 -8.64
CA THR A 224 -3.77 -2.09 -8.09
C THR A 224 -3.44 -0.61 -8.26
N CYS A 225 -2.67 -0.05 -7.34
CA CYS A 225 -2.44 1.38 -7.26
C CYS A 225 -0.96 1.72 -7.42
N GLU A 226 -0.64 2.59 -8.38
CA GLU A 226 0.73 3.08 -8.58
C GLU A 226 1.00 4.27 -7.65
N GLU A 227 1.89 4.08 -6.69
CA GLU A 227 2.08 4.98 -5.56
C GLU A 227 3.37 5.78 -5.75
N ASN A 228 4.50 5.28 -5.26
CA ASN A 228 5.81 5.95 -5.40
C ASN A 228 6.49 5.82 -6.79
N PHE A 229 5.72 5.85 -7.89
CA PHE A 229 6.21 5.70 -9.28
C PHE A 229 7.30 6.72 -9.67
N HIS A 230 7.24 7.93 -9.11
CA HIS A 230 8.15 9.03 -9.42
C HIS A 230 9.63 8.70 -9.15
N GLY A 231 9.92 7.84 -8.17
CA GLY A 231 11.27 7.46 -7.76
C GLY A 231 12.04 6.66 -8.82
N TYR A 232 11.36 6.16 -9.85
CA TYR A 232 11.95 5.35 -10.92
C TYR A 232 12.36 6.15 -12.15
N PHE A 233 11.92 7.42 -12.24
CA PHE A 233 12.22 8.30 -13.36
C PHE A 233 13.38 9.24 -13.02
N GLY A 234 14.41 9.23 -13.86
CA GLY A 234 15.63 9.98 -13.61
C GLY A 234 16.13 10.69 -14.85
N GLY A 235 17.38 11.15 -14.82
CA GLY A 235 18.01 11.81 -15.94
C GLY A 235 19.26 12.58 -15.51
N PRO A 236 19.96 13.23 -16.45
CA PRO A 236 21.08 14.11 -16.14
C PRO A 236 20.66 15.20 -15.14
N LYS A 237 21.43 15.40 -14.06
CA LYS A 237 21.09 16.36 -13.00
C LYS A 237 20.86 17.79 -13.51
N GLU A 238 21.61 18.22 -14.53
CA GLU A 238 21.46 19.57 -15.10
C GLU A 238 20.09 19.80 -15.74
N ALA A 239 19.41 18.75 -16.19
CA ALA A 239 18.06 18.86 -16.72
C ALA A 239 17.02 19.25 -15.64
N ALA A 240 17.36 19.11 -14.35
CA ALA A 240 16.51 19.55 -13.25
C ALA A 240 16.24 21.06 -13.24
N ASN A 241 17.12 21.86 -13.86
CA ASN A 241 16.94 23.31 -13.98
C ASN A 241 15.74 23.67 -14.86
N HIS A 242 15.31 22.76 -15.73
CA HIS A 242 14.17 22.95 -16.63
C HIS A 242 12.89 22.24 -16.14
N ALA A 243 12.91 21.63 -14.95
CA ALA A 243 11.74 20.94 -14.41
C ALA A 243 10.60 21.93 -14.12
N THR A 244 9.43 21.65 -14.69
CA THR A 244 8.21 22.44 -14.55
C THR A 244 7.66 22.39 -13.12
N PRO A 245 6.80 23.34 -12.71
CA PRO A 245 6.12 23.28 -11.42
C PRO A 245 5.35 21.97 -11.20
N ALA A 246 4.67 21.45 -12.23
CA ALA A 246 3.98 20.16 -12.18
C ALA A 246 4.97 19.01 -11.91
N GLN A 247 6.09 18.94 -12.65
CA GLN A 247 7.10 17.91 -12.41
C GLN A 247 7.67 17.96 -10.98
N ARG A 248 7.91 19.16 -10.44
CA ARG A 248 8.35 19.33 -9.05
C ARG A 248 7.29 18.88 -8.05
N ARG A 249 6.02 19.17 -8.30
CA ARG A 249 4.90 18.75 -7.45
C ARG A 249 4.78 17.23 -7.35
N TYR A 250 5.04 16.49 -8.43
CA TYR A 250 5.00 15.03 -8.45
C TYR A 250 6.34 14.37 -8.08
N GLY A 251 7.42 15.14 -7.97
CA GLY A 251 8.76 14.63 -7.70
C GLY A 251 9.44 13.98 -8.91
N THR A 252 8.91 14.16 -10.12
CA THR A 252 9.50 13.65 -11.38
C THR A 252 10.56 14.64 -11.88
N VAL A 253 11.63 14.79 -11.11
CA VAL A 253 12.73 15.74 -11.37
C VAL A 253 14.02 14.95 -11.63
N PRO A 254 14.74 15.19 -12.75
CA PRO A 254 16.02 14.54 -13.01
C PRO A 254 17.00 14.68 -11.84
N GLY A 255 17.63 13.58 -11.44
CA GLY A 255 18.55 13.55 -10.31
C GLY A 255 17.92 13.27 -8.95
N ALA A 256 16.59 13.25 -8.83
CA ALA A 256 15.86 12.89 -7.62
C ALA A 256 15.44 11.41 -7.57
N GLN A 257 15.74 10.63 -8.61
CA GLN A 257 15.41 9.21 -8.69
C GLN A 257 16.09 8.39 -7.58
N TRP A 258 15.43 7.30 -7.18
CA TRP A 258 15.93 6.34 -6.19
C TRP A 258 16.78 5.25 -6.82
N VAL A 259 16.48 4.91 -8.08
CA VAL A 259 17.20 3.90 -8.86
C VAL A 259 17.61 4.45 -10.23
N ASP A 260 18.79 4.07 -10.69
CA ASP A 260 19.40 4.61 -11.91
C ASP A 260 18.92 3.89 -13.20
N TYR A 261 17.63 3.55 -13.30
CA TYR A 261 17.07 2.86 -14.47
C TYR A 261 17.30 3.63 -15.78
N TRP A 262 17.14 4.95 -15.74
CA TRP A 262 17.28 5.85 -16.88
C TRP A 262 18.61 5.71 -17.64
N ARG A 263 19.67 5.23 -16.98
CA ARG A 263 20.99 4.99 -17.60
C ARG A 263 21.01 3.76 -18.51
N PHE A 264 20.05 2.85 -18.36
CA PHE A 264 20.06 1.53 -19.00
C PHE A 264 18.73 1.17 -19.69
N ASP A 265 17.67 1.91 -19.42
CA ASP A 265 16.41 1.92 -20.16
C ASP A 265 15.97 3.37 -20.35
N GLU A 266 16.13 3.87 -21.58
CA GLU A 266 15.89 5.29 -21.91
C GLU A 266 14.46 5.74 -21.62
N ARG A 267 13.49 4.80 -21.56
CA ARG A 267 12.10 5.07 -21.19
C ARG A 267 11.98 5.84 -19.87
N PHE A 268 12.91 5.61 -18.93
CA PHE A 268 12.93 6.27 -17.62
C PHE A 268 13.74 7.57 -17.59
N ASP A 269 14.35 7.97 -18.71
CA ASP A 269 15.09 9.22 -18.84
C ASP A 269 14.14 10.39 -19.15
N LEU A 270 13.87 11.19 -18.12
CA LEU A 270 13.04 12.39 -18.16
C LEU A 270 13.51 13.44 -19.18
N SER A 271 14.81 13.47 -19.51
CA SER A 271 15.34 14.40 -20.50
C SER A 271 15.02 14.00 -21.94
N ARG A 272 14.64 12.73 -22.15
CA ARG A 272 14.33 12.15 -23.47
C ARG A 272 12.85 11.82 -23.63
N HIS A 273 12.21 11.33 -22.56
CA HIS A 273 10.82 10.89 -22.55
C HIS A 273 10.03 11.60 -21.42
N PRO A 274 9.89 12.93 -21.46
CA PRO A 274 9.26 13.71 -20.38
C PRO A 274 7.77 13.39 -20.15
N ASN A 275 7.10 12.79 -21.13
CA ASN A 275 5.71 12.36 -21.03
C ASN A 275 5.55 10.93 -20.46
N GLU A 276 6.60 10.12 -20.41
CA GLU A 276 6.49 8.75 -19.87
C GLU A 276 5.97 8.74 -18.42
N PRO A 277 6.43 9.61 -17.49
CA PRO A 277 5.89 9.67 -16.13
C PRO A 277 4.41 10.04 -16.03
N HIS A 278 3.83 10.71 -17.04
CA HIS A 278 2.38 10.98 -17.05
C HIS A 278 1.58 9.69 -17.26
N ARG A 279 2.18 8.64 -17.82
CA ARG A 279 1.55 7.33 -18.02
C ARG A 279 1.63 6.43 -16.77
N PHE A 280 2.08 6.96 -15.63
CA PHE A 280 2.14 6.29 -14.32
C PHE A 280 1.54 7.15 -13.19
N GLY A 281 1.25 6.53 -12.05
CA GLY A 281 0.53 7.16 -10.93
C GLY A 281 -0.98 6.99 -11.02
N TRP A 282 -1.43 5.90 -11.66
CA TRP A 282 -2.83 5.61 -11.91
C TRP A 282 -3.28 4.39 -11.11
N VAL A 283 -4.60 4.29 -10.89
CA VAL A 283 -5.23 3.01 -10.54
C VAL A 283 -5.30 2.14 -11.81
N VAL A 284 -4.88 0.89 -11.70
CA VAL A 284 -4.88 -0.10 -12.80
C VAL A 284 -5.85 -1.23 -12.48
N GLU A 285 -6.80 -1.48 -13.37
CA GLU A 285 -7.77 -2.57 -13.24
C GLU A 285 -7.28 -3.84 -13.96
N ILE A 286 -7.38 -4.97 -13.26
CA ILE A 286 -7.00 -6.31 -13.72
C ILE A 286 -8.20 -7.25 -13.53
N ASP A 287 -8.53 -8.04 -14.56
CA ASP A 287 -9.43 -9.19 -14.39
C ASP A 287 -8.60 -10.40 -13.96
N PRO A 288 -8.71 -10.86 -12.69
CA PRO A 288 -7.90 -11.98 -12.23
C PRO A 288 -8.40 -13.34 -12.76
N PHE A 289 -9.60 -13.41 -13.33
CA PHE A 289 -10.19 -14.65 -13.83
C PHE A 289 -9.85 -14.92 -15.30
N ASP A 290 -9.31 -13.92 -16.00
CA ASP A 290 -8.84 -14.02 -17.37
C ASP A 290 -7.33 -13.69 -17.43
N PRO A 291 -6.45 -14.71 -17.47
CA PRO A 291 -5.00 -14.51 -17.48
C PRO A 291 -4.49 -13.79 -18.73
N ASP A 292 -5.28 -13.75 -19.81
CA ASP A 292 -4.93 -13.11 -21.09
C ASP A 292 -5.50 -11.68 -21.21
N SER A 293 -6.37 -11.26 -20.27
CA SER A 293 -6.96 -9.92 -20.25
C SER A 293 -5.88 -8.83 -20.19
N VAL A 294 -6.05 -7.73 -20.94
CA VAL A 294 -5.10 -6.60 -20.92
C VAL A 294 -5.45 -5.66 -19.76
N PRO A 295 -4.56 -5.43 -18.77
CA PRO A 295 -4.82 -4.47 -17.69
C PRO A 295 -5.05 -3.06 -18.20
N VAL A 296 -5.83 -2.27 -17.46
CA VAL A 296 -6.27 -0.93 -17.89
C VAL A 296 -5.96 0.13 -16.84
N LYS A 297 -5.18 1.15 -17.21
CA LYS A 297 -4.99 2.35 -16.38
C LYS A 297 -6.24 3.24 -16.46
N ARG A 298 -6.88 3.52 -15.33
CA ARG A 298 -8.16 4.24 -15.23
C ARG A 298 -7.95 5.71 -14.92
N THR A 299 -7.87 6.54 -15.97
CA THR A 299 -7.46 7.93 -15.82
C THR A 299 -8.50 8.85 -15.17
N ALA A 300 -9.78 8.46 -15.17
CA ALA A 300 -10.84 9.23 -14.50
C ALA A 300 -10.67 9.29 -12.97
N LEU A 301 -9.89 8.38 -12.38
CA LEU A 301 -9.59 8.34 -10.94
C LEU A 301 -8.47 9.32 -10.52
N GLY A 302 -7.87 10.03 -11.49
CA GLY A 302 -6.84 11.05 -11.27
C GLY A 302 -5.45 10.46 -11.00
N ARG A 303 -4.42 11.17 -11.45
CA ARG A 303 -3.03 10.79 -11.29
C ARG A 303 -2.46 11.35 -9.99
N LYS A 304 -1.86 10.49 -9.17
CA LYS A 304 -1.27 10.80 -7.86
C LYS A 304 -0.43 9.64 -7.34
N ARG A 305 0.07 9.70 -6.11
CA ARG A 305 0.66 8.53 -5.45
C ARG A 305 -0.46 7.74 -4.83
N GLN A 306 -1.04 6.85 -5.63
CA GLN A 306 -2.24 6.14 -5.26
C GLN A 306 -1.90 5.09 -4.22
N GLU A 307 -2.35 5.27 -2.99
CA GLU A 307 -2.24 4.20 -1.99
C GLU A 307 -3.25 3.10 -2.32
N SER A 308 -4.54 3.36 -2.05
CA SER A 308 -5.64 2.41 -2.14
C SER A 308 -6.78 2.95 -3.02
N ALA A 309 -7.63 2.06 -3.53
CA ALA A 309 -8.78 2.39 -4.39
C ALA A 309 -10.05 1.71 -3.88
N THR A 310 -10.51 2.12 -2.70
CA THR A 310 -11.57 1.42 -1.98
C THR A 310 -12.94 1.71 -2.56
N CYS A 311 -13.53 0.68 -3.18
CA CYS A 311 -14.85 0.77 -3.80
C CYS A 311 -15.99 0.59 -2.78
N THR A 312 -17.07 1.34 -2.99
CA THR A 312 -18.40 1.09 -2.43
C THR A 312 -19.47 1.45 -3.46
N VAL A 313 -20.74 1.22 -3.15
CA VAL A 313 -21.87 1.53 -4.03
C VAL A 313 -22.79 2.53 -3.35
N ALA A 314 -23.06 3.65 -4.03
CA ALA A 314 -24.02 4.66 -3.60
C ALA A 314 -25.46 4.11 -3.62
N LYS A 315 -26.39 4.80 -2.95
CA LYS A 315 -27.79 4.34 -2.88
C LYS A 315 -28.48 4.29 -4.24
N ASP A 316 -28.04 5.12 -5.18
CA ASP A 316 -28.52 5.15 -6.56
C ASP A 316 -27.84 4.11 -7.47
N GLY A 317 -26.96 3.27 -6.92
CA GLY A 317 -26.30 2.19 -7.63
C GLY A 317 -24.98 2.56 -8.30
N ARG A 318 -24.55 3.82 -8.30
CA ARG A 318 -23.25 4.23 -8.85
C ARG A 318 -22.10 3.71 -7.99
N VAL A 319 -21.01 3.30 -8.62
CA VAL A 319 -19.78 2.96 -7.89
C VAL A 319 -19.10 4.26 -7.42
N VAL A 320 -18.61 4.22 -6.18
CA VAL A 320 -17.81 5.26 -5.54
C VAL A 320 -16.46 4.66 -5.19
N VAL A 321 -15.37 5.38 -5.45
CA VAL A 321 -14.01 4.95 -5.13
C VAL A 321 -13.34 6.01 -4.26
N TYR A 322 -12.98 5.67 -3.03
CA TYR A 322 -12.19 6.52 -2.14
C TYR A 322 -10.70 6.21 -2.32
N MET A 323 -9.86 7.24 -2.37
CA MET A 323 -8.41 7.09 -2.60
C MET A 323 -7.58 8.05 -1.74
N GLY A 324 -6.50 7.53 -1.15
CA GLY A 324 -5.43 8.33 -0.55
C GLY A 324 -4.41 8.80 -1.59
N ASP A 325 -3.69 9.87 -1.26
CA ASP A 325 -2.48 10.32 -1.97
C ASP A 325 -1.33 10.33 -0.98
N ASP A 326 -0.54 9.25 -0.93
CA ASP A 326 0.48 9.13 0.10
C ASP A 326 1.69 10.03 -0.20
N ALA A 327 1.56 11.27 0.22
CA ALA A 327 2.67 12.13 0.53
C ALA A 327 2.24 13.15 1.58
N ARG A 328 3.22 13.66 2.33
CA ARG A 328 2.97 14.72 3.30
C ARG A 328 2.29 15.90 2.60
N PHE A 329 1.23 16.41 3.22
CA PHE A 329 0.46 17.57 2.75
C PHE A 329 -0.34 17.35 1.46
N GLU A 330 -0.52 16.12 0.99
CA GLU A 330 -1.44 15.82 -0.11
C GLU A 330 -2.81 15.41 0.43
N TYR A 331 -3.67 14.81 -0.41
CA TYR A 331 -5.11 14.86 -0.22
C TYR A 331 -5.79 13.49 -0.19
N ILE A 332 -7.03 13.48 0.30
CA ILE A 332 -7.97 12.36 0.14
C ILE A 332 -8.92 12.69 -1.01
N TYR A 333 -9.21 11.71 -1.86
CA TYR A 333 -10.03 11.85 -3.06
C TYR A 333 -11.23 10.89 -3.07
N LYS A 334 -12.24 11.25 -3.86
CA LYS A 334 -13.43 10.44 -4.12
C LYS A 334 -13.82 10.52 -5.58
N PHE A 335 -13.90 9.39 -6.26
CA PHE A 335 -14.50 9.27 -7.57
C PHE A 335 -15.93 8.74 -7.46
N VAL A 336 -16.86 9.32 -8.21
CA VAL A 336 -18.22 8.78 -8.37
C VAL A 336 -18.46 8.56 -9.85
N SER A 337 -18.74 7.32 -10.24
CA SER A 337 -19.08 6.97 -11.63
C SER A 337 -20.30 7.74 -12.15
N ARG A 338 -20.41 7.88 -13.47
CA ARG A 338 -21.59 8.45 -14.12
C ARG A 338 -22.77 7.48 -14.04
N ASP A 339 -22.53 6.22 -14.40
CA ASP A 339 -23.57 5.22 -14.60
C ASP A 339 -23.62 4.21 -13.43
N PRO A 340 -24.80 3.64 -13.13
CA PRO A 340 -24.95 2.66 -12.07
C PRO A 340 -24.28 1.33 -12.43
N VAL A 341 -23.85 0.61 -11.39
CA VAL A 341 -23.30 -0.74 -11.50
C VAL A 341 -24.39 -1.71 -11.95
N ARG A 342 -24.09 -2.51 -12.98
CA ARG A 342 -24.83 -3.75 -13.22
C ARG A 342 -24.42 -4.78 -12.15
N PRO A 343 -25.35 -5.30 -11.33
CA PRO A 343 -25.00 -6.25 -10.28
C PRO A 343 -24.39 -7.56 -10.80
N GLY A 344 -23.60 -8.21 -9.94
CA GLY A 344 -22.97 -9.50 -10.19
C GLY A 344 -21.45 -9.40 -10.36
N THR A 345 -20.77 -10.54 -10.22
CA THR A 345 -19.31 -10.67 -10.32
C THR A 345 -18.91 -11.73 -11.36
N ASP A 346 -19.82 -12.10 -12.25
CA ASP A 346 -19.54 -13.02 -13.36
C ASP A 346 -18.89 -12.28 -14.55
N ALA A 347 -18.46 -13.04 -15.57
CA ALA A 347 -17.85 -12.47 -16.76
C ALA A 347 -18.76 -11.45 -17.48
N ALA A 348 -20.09 -11.65 -17.43
CA ALA A 348 -21.03 -10.74 -18.06
C ALA A 348 -21.13 -9.41 -17.29
N ALA A 349 -21.09 -9.44 -15.96
CA ALA A 349 -21.05 -8.26 -15.11
C ALA A 349 -19.73 -7.49 -15.31
N ARG A 350 -18.57 -8.17 -15.29
CA ARG A 350 -17.28 -7.54 -15.64
C ARG A 350 -17.33 -6.86 -17.01
N ALA A 351 -17.84 -7.56 -18.02
CA ALA A 351 -17.93 -7.02 -19.37
C ALA A 351 -18.85 -5.79 -19.48
N ALA A 352 -19.97 -5.78 -18.74
CA ALA A 352 -20.91 -4.66 -18.74
C ALA A 352 -20.38 -3.44 -17.98
N ASN A 353 -19.66 -3.67 -16.88
CA ASN A 353 -19.19 -2.59 -16.00
C ASN A 353 -17.79 -2.05 -16.36
N ARG A 354 -17.11 -2.64 -17.35
CA ARG A 354 -15.71 -2.30 -17.74
C ARG A 354 -15.43 -0.83 -18.07
N HIS A 355 -16.45 0.00 -18.22
CA HIS A 355 -16.35 1.43 -18.56
C HIS A 355 -16.68 2.35 -17.37
N LEU A 356 -17.20 1.82 -16.26
CA LEU A 356 -17.69 2.64 -15.14
C LEU A 356 -16.58 3.44 -14.43
N LEU A 357 -15.33 3.02 -14.57
CA LEU A 357 -14.15 3.74 -14.06
C LEU A 357 -13.51 4.66 -15.11
N ASP A 358 -14.09 4.80 -16.30
CA ASP A 358 -13.65 5.72 -17.34
C ASP A 358 -14.47 7.03 -17.33
N GLU A 359 -15.66 7.04 -16.72
CA GLU A 359 -16.61 8.15 -16.79
C GLU A 359 -17.26 8.43 -15.44
N GLY A 360 -17.09 9.64 -14.93
CA GLY A 360 -17.58 10.07 -13.63
C GLY A 360 -16.95 11.39 -13.19
N THR A 361 -17.09 11.71 -11.91
CA THR A 361 -16.58 12.94 -11.31
C THR A 361 -15.57 12.62 -10.20
N LEU A 362 -14.37 13.17 -10.31
CA LEU A 362 -13.35 13.14 -9.26
C LEU A 362 -13.54 14.33 -8.32
N HIS A 363 -13.37 14.09 -7.03
CA HIS A 363 -13.45 15.10 -5.97
C HIS A 363 -12.23 15.00 -5.05
N VAL A 364 -11.94 16.11 -4.37
CA VAL A 364 -10.98 16.18 -3.26
C VAL A 364 -11.70 16.54 -1.96
N ALA A 365 -11.24 16.00 -0.84
CA ALA A 365 -11.82 16.26 0.48
C ALA A 365 -11.36 17.61 1.05
N ARG A 366 -12.30 18.31 1.69
CA ARG A 366 -12.01 19.38 2.66
C ARG A 366 -12.63 19.02 4.01
N PHE A 367 -11.84 19.13 5.07
CA PHE A 367 -12.23 18.90 6.45
C PHE A 367 -12.33 20.24 7.18
N ASP A 368 -13.55 20.63 7.56
CA ASP A 368 -13.86 21.85 8.28
C ASP A 368 -13.77 21.62 9.81
N ALA A 369 -13.36 22.64 10.57
CA ALA A 369 -12.99 22.51 11.99
C ALA A 369 -14.15 22.15 12.95
N ASP A 370 -15.39 22.21 12.47
CA ASP A 370 -16.61 21.86 13.20
C ASP A 370 -16.96 20.36 13.11
N GLY A 371 -16.06 19.52 12.57
CA GLY A 371 -16.30 18.09 12.35
C GLY A 371 -17.16 17.82 11.12
N ARG A 372 -17.34 18.80 10.23
CA ARG A 372 -17.99 18.64 8.92
C ARG A 372 -16.95 18.64 7.81
N GLY A 373 -17.28 18.02 6.70
CA GLY A 373 -16.43 18.06 5.52
C GLY A 373 -17.23 18.03 4.23
N ARG A 374 -16.53 18.30 3.13
CA ARG A 374 -17.10 18.44 1.80
C ARG A 374 -16.21 17.76 0.77
N TRP A 375 -16.86 17.21 -0.25
CA TRP A 375 -16.22 16.76 -1.48
C TRP A 375 -16.29 17.89 -2.51
N LEU A 376 -15.12 18.37 -2.94
CA LEU A 376 -14.98 19.47 -3.90
C LEU A 376 -14.68 18.91 -5.29
N GLU A 377 -15.50 19.23 -6.28
CA GLU A 377 -15.36 18.71 -7.65
C GLU A 377 -14.07 19.19 -8.32
N LEU A 378 -13.36 18.27 -8.98
CA LEU A 378 -12.21 18.54 -9.83
C LEU A 378 -12.62 18.49 -11.31
N VAL A 379 -13.32 19.53 -11.76
CA VAL A 379 -13.90 19.63 -13.10
C VAL A 379 -13.43 20.91 -13.79
N HIS A 380 -12.88 20.76 -15.00
CA HIS A 380 -12.47 21.89 -15.82
C HIS A 380 -13.66 22.83 -16.13
N GLY A 381 -13.43 24.14 -16.01
CA GLY A 381 -14.44 25.19 -16.11
C GLY A 381 -15.25 25.41 -14.83
N ARG A 382 -14.91 24.74 -13.71
CA ARG A 382 -15.58 24.90 -12.41
C ARG A 382 -14.57 25.21 -11.32
N HIS A 383 -15.03 25.89 -10.27
CA HIS A 383 -14.27 26.15 -9.04
C HIS A 383 -12.86 26.75 -9.27
N GLY A 384 -12.70 27.54 -10.34
CA GLY A 384 -11.43 28.18 -10.70
C GLY A 384 -10.43 27.27 -11.39
N ILE A 385 -10.81 26.04 -11.78
CA ILE A 385 -10.00 25.13 -12.58
C ILE A 385 -10.27 25.41 -14.06
N ASP A 386 -9.41 26.18 -14.71
CA ASP A 386 -9.54 26.54 -16.13
C ASP A 386 -8.18 26.90 -16.76
N ALA A 387 -8.20 27.40 -17.99
CA ALA A 387 -7.00 27.79 -18.71
C ALA A 387 -6.21 28.91 -18.00
N ALA A 388 -6.87 29.81 -17.27
CA ALA A 388 -6.20 30.88 -16.52
C ALA A 388 -5.45 30.33 -15.30
N SER A 389 -5.93 29.22 -14.73
CA SER A 389 -5.25 28.49 -13.66
C SER A 389 -4.31 27.38 -14.16
N GLY A 390 -4.08 27.27 -15.47
CA GLY A 390 -3.12 26.36 -16.08
C GLY A 390 -3.64 24.98 -16.48
N PHE A 391 -4.94 24.84 -16.73
CA PHE A 391 -5.56 23.60 -17.22
C PHE A 391 -6.27 23.84 -18.53
N ALA A 392 -5.85 23.20 -19.61
CA ALA A 392 -6.47 23.35 -20.93
C ALA A 392 -7.82 22.61 -21.04
N ASP A 393 -7.95 21.48 -20.34
CA ASP A 393 -9.10 20.59 -20.42
C ASP A 393 -9.17 19.65 -19.19
N GLN A 394 -10.17 18.76 -19.17
CA GLN A 394 -10.36 17.78 -18.10
C GLN A 394 -9.23 16.75 -18.01
N ALA A 395 -8.52 16.44 -19.10
CA ALA A 395 -7.42 15.48 -19.06
C ALA A 395 -6.25 16.05 -18.27
N GLU A 396 -5.91 17.33 -18.48
CA GLU A 396 -4.89 18.00 -17.66
C GLU A 396 -5.29 18.07 -16.18
N VAL A 397 -6.58 18.27 -15.88
CA VAL A 397 -7.09 18.22 -14.49
C VAL A 397 -6.78 16.87 -13.85
N LEU A 398 -6.99 15.78 -14.57
CA LEU A 398 -6.76 14.43 -14.05
C LEU A 398 -5.27 14.07 -13.99
N ILE A 399 -4.46 14.44 -14.98
CA ILE A 399 -3.00 14.22 -14.98
C ILE A 399 -2.32 15.05 -13.88
N HIS A 400 -2.87 16.23 -13.58
CA HIS A 400 -2.37 17.16 -12.57
C HIS A 400 -3.34 17.31 -11.39
N ALA A 401 -4.00 16.23 -10.95
CA ALA A 401 -5.03 16.25 -9.91
C ALA A 401 -4.60 16.96 -8.61
N ARG A 402 -3.34 16.79 -8.18
CA ARG A 402 -2.77 17.52 -7.04
C ARG A 402 -2.85 19.04 -7.17
N LEU A 403 -2.55 19.59 -8.35
CA LEU A 403 -2.60 21.03 -8.61
C LEU A 403 -4.05 21.53 -8.64
N ALA A 404 -4.98 20.74 -9.18
CA ALA A 404 -6.40 21.07 -9.16
C ALA A 404 -6.95 21.05 -7.71
N GLY A 405 -6.48 20.10 -6.88
CA GLY A 405 -6.81 20.03 -5.46
C GLY A 405 -6.39 21.27 -4.67
N ASP A 406 -5.23 21.84 -4.97
CA ASP A 406 -4.78 23.11 -4.37
C ASP A 406 -5.76 24.26 -4.68
N ILE A 407 -6.19 24.37 -5.95
CA ILE A 407 -7.03 25.47 -6.43
C ILE A 407 -8.38 25.48 -5.73
N VAL A 408 -8.99 24.30 -5.59
CA VAL A 408 -10.32 24.19 -4.96
C VAL A 408 -10.25 24.22 -3.43
N GLY A 409 -9.05 24.13 -2.84
CA GLY A 409 -8.84 24.21 -1.40
C GLY A 409 -9.07 22.89 -0.67
N GLY A 410 -8.55 21.78 -1.22
CA GLY A 410 -8.45 20.51 -0.49
C GLY A 410 -7.63 20.66 0.80
N THR A 411 -7.97 19.89 1.84
CA THR A 411 -7.23 19.94 3.12
C THR A 411 -5.94 19.12 3.02
N LYS A 412 -4.80 19.75 3.30
CA LYS A 412 -3.47 19.11 3.26
C LYS A 412 -3.28 18.13 4.41
N MET A 413 -3.33 16.84 4.14
CA MET A 413 -3.37 15.77 5.13
C MET A 413 -1.99 15.25 5.54
N ASP A 414 -1.95 14.54 6.66
CA ASP A 414 -0.78 13.80 7.13
C ASP A 414 -0.72 12.40 6.51
N ARG A 415 -0.19 12.31 5.27
CA ARG A 415 0.05 11.05 4.53
C ARG A 415 -1.15 10.08 4.54
N PRO A 416 -2.19 10.35 3.74
CA PRO A 416 -3.31 9.42 3.58
C PRO A 416 -2.89 8.13 2.89
N GLU A 417 -2.94 7.03 3.63
CA GLU A 417 -2.66 5.69 3.13
C GLU A 417 -3.98 4.93 2.88
N TRP A 418 -4.19 3.78 3.52
CA TRP A 418 -5.31 2.90 3.22
C TRP A 418 -6.66 3.46 3.67
N ILE A 419 -7.68 3.15 2.88
CA ILE A 419 -9.07 3.46 3.19
C ILE A 419 -9.87 2.16 3.32
N ALA A 420 -10.72 2.06 4.35
CA ALA A 420 -11.62 0.92 4.52
C ALA A 420 -13.05 1.39 4.81
N VAL A 421 -14.04 0.71 4.24
CA VAL A 421 -15.48 1.00 4.45
C VAL A 421 -16.08 -0.10 5.31
N HIS A 422 -16.70 0.29 6.43
CA HIS A 422 -17.36 -0.65 7.32
C HIS A 422 -18.56 -1.28 6.59
N PRO A 423 -18.67 -2.62 6.48
CA PRO A 423 -19.56 -3.30 5.53
C PRO A 423 -21.06 -3.13 5.83
N ARG A 424 -21.43 -2.74 7.05
CA ARG A 424 -22.83 -2.50 7.44
C ARG A 424 -23.22 -1.02 7.55
N SER A 425 -22.47 -0.23 8.33
CA SER A 425 -22.78 1.19 8.53
C SER A 425 -22.38 2.10 7.36
N GLY A 426 -21.45 1.68 6.51
CA GLY A 426 -20.89 2.54 5.47
C GLY A 426 -19.94 3.63 5.99
N GLU A 427 -19.62 3.62 7.29
CA GLU A 427 -18.56 4.47 7.86
C GLU A 427 -17.23 4.19 7.18
N VAL A 428 -16.50 5.24 6.84
CA VAL A 428 -15.24 5.12 6.13
C VAL A 428 -14.09 5.55 7.03
N TYR A 429 -13.00 4.80 6.99
CA TYR A 429 -11.82 4.97 7.82
C TYR A 429 -10.61 5.17 6.91
N VAL A 430 -9.73 6.08 7.26
CA VAL A 430 -8.47 6.34 6.56
C VAL A 430 -7.33 6.44 7.54
N THR A 431 -6.21 5.81 7.21
CA THR A 431 -4.95 6.01 7.93
C THR A 431 -4.26 7.28 7.49
N LEU A 432 -3.77 8.03 8.48
CA LEU A 432 -2.92 9.20 8.32
C LEU A 432 -1.60 8.88 9.01
N THR A 433 -0.65 8.28 8.30
CA THR A 433 0.41 7.47 8.92
C THR A 433 1.43 8.27 9.71
N ASN A 434 1.80 9.46 9.24
CA ASN A 434 2.62 10.44 9.95
C ASN A 434 2.84 11.69 9.09
N ASN A 435 3.31 12.76 9.74
CA ASN A 435 3.89 13.92 9.06
C ASN A 435 4.83 14.67 10.00
N THR A 436 6.11 14.29 9.97
CA THR A 436 7.13 14.94 10.80
C THR A 436 7.45 16.37 10.36
N GLN A 437 6.96 16.81 9.20
CA GLN A 437 7.14 18.18 8.69
C GLN A 437 6.00 19.12 9.05
N ARG A 438 4.93 18.59 9.66
CA ARG A 438 3.77 19.38 10.08
C ARG A 438 4.23 20.46 11.07
N GLY A 439 4.02 21.73 10.74
CA GLY A 439 4.50 22.87 11.53
C GLY A 439 5.93 23.33 11.25
N ASP A 440 6.68 22.69 10.35
CA ASP A 440 7.97 23.21 9.89
C ASP A 440 7.81 24.56 9.18
N LEU A 441 8.90 25.34 9.13
CA LEU A 441 8.93 26.62 8.44
C LEU A 441 8.50 26.46 6.96
N GLY A 442 7.47 27.22 6.55
CA GLY A 442 6.93 27.16 5.19
C GLY A 442 6.01 25.96 4.92
N LYS A 443 5.69 25.16 5.94
CA LYS A 443 4.71 24.08 5.89
C LYS A 443 3.45 24.45 6.65
N SER A 444 2.34 23.80 6.31
CA SER A 444 1.08 23.97 7.03
C SER A 444 1.27 23.56 8.50
N GLY A 445 0.72 24.35 9.43
CA GLY A 445 0.68 24.03 10.86
C GLY A 445 -0.36 22.96 11.20
N ALA A 446 -0.56 22.74 12.49
CA ALA A 446 -1.65 21.90 12.98
C ALA A 446 -3.02 22.52 12.66
N ASP A 447 -3.99 21.68 12.32
CA ASP A 447 -5.39 22.05 12.11
C ASP A 447 -6.30 20.99 12.76
N ALA A 448 -7.61 21.14 12.63
CA ALA A 448 -8.56 20.22 13.27
C ALA A 448 -8.40 18.77 12.78
N ALA A 449 -8.13 18.55 11.49
CA ALA A 449 -7.97 17.21 10.92
C ALA A 449 -6.57 16.63 11.20
N ASN A 450 -5.56 17.49 11.33
CA ASN A 450 -4.16 17.14 11.54
C ASN A 450 -3.60 17.87 12.79
N PRO A 451 -3.97 17.42 14.02
CA PRO A 451 -3.83 18.23 15.24
C PRO A 451 -2.42 18.23 15.87
N ARG A 452 -1.44 17.51 15.32
CA ARG A 452 -0.10 17.37 15.92
C ARG A 452 0.99 17.92 15.01
N ALA A 453 1.90 18.73 15.56
CA ALA A 453 2.99 19.36 14.84
C ALA A 453 4.28 19.34 15.69
N PRO A 454 5.29 18.50 15.36
CA PRO A 454 5.30 17.46 14.32
C PRO A 454 4.40 16.26 14.68
N ASN A 455 3.97 15.51 13.67
CA ASN A 455 3.21 14.26 13.85
C ASN A 455 4.10 13.05 13.54
N PHE A 456 4.56 12.35 14.58
CA PHE A 456 5.36 11.12 14.43
C PHE A 456 4.52 9.87 14.26
N PHE A 457 3.40 9.76 14.97
CA PHE A 457 2.72 8.46 15.15
C PHE A 457 1.54 8.21 14.23
N GLY A 458 0.99 9.24 13.61
CA GLY A 458 -0.22 9.11 12.79
C GLY A 458 -1.48 8.71 13.54
N GLY A 459 -2.52 8.37 12.80
CA GLY A 459 -3.82 8.03 13.38
C GLY A 459 -4.79 7.51 12.33
N ILE A 460 -6.03 7.34 12.76
CA ILE A 460 -7.13 6.88 11.91
C ILE A 460 -8.23 7.93 11.99
N LEU A 461 -8.51 8.57 10.86
CA LEU A 461 -9.63 9.48 10.70
C LEU A 461 -10.83 8.69 10.16
N ARG A 462 -12.03 9.05 10.61
CA ARG A 462 -13.29 8.42 10.20
C ARG A 462 -14.25 9.47 9.66
N TRP A 463 -15.03 9.12 8.63
CA TRP A 463 -16.17 9.93 8.19
C TRP A 463 -17.44 9.10 7.93
N ARG A 464 -18.56 9.83 7.97
CA ARG A 464 -19.92 9.37 7.73
C ARG A 464 -20.53 10.27 6.66
N GLU A 465 -20.79 9.72 5.48
CA GLU A 465 -21.46 10.45 4.41
C GLU A 465 -22.89 10.83 4.83
N ASP A 466 -23.32 12.04 4.48
CA ASP A 466 -24.67 12.50 4.82
C ASP A 466 -25.74 11.57 4.23
N GLY A 467 -26.77 11.32 5.04
CA GLY A 467 -27.82 10.37 4.71
C GLY A 467 -27.35 8.91 4.61
N GLY A 468 -26.09 8.60 4.92
CA GLY A 468 -25.51 7.27 4.70
C GLY A 468 -25.44 6.91 3.22
N ASP A 469 -25.24 7.89 2.34
CA ASP A 469 -25.11 7.69 0.89
C ASP A 469 -23.71 8.03 0.42
N ALA A 470 -23.00 7.04 -0.13
CA ALA A 470 -21.67 7.23 -0.67
C ALA A 470 -21.63 8.23 -1.84
N ALA A 471 -22.74 8.62 -2.47
CA ALA A 471 -22.76 9.70 -3.46
C ALA A 471 -22.83 11.12 -2.87
N SER A 472 -23.01 11.27 -1.55
CA SER A 472 -23.10 12.59 -0.91
C SER A 472 -21.84 13.45 -1.16
N THR A 473 -22.02 14.76 -1.22
CA THR A 473 -20.93 15.73 -1.33
C THR A 473 -20.55 16.34 0.03
N ALA A 474 -21.15 15.86 1.12
CA ALA A 474 -20.90 16.32 2.48
C ALA A 474 -20.94 15.17 3.48
N PHE A 475 -20.14 15.29 4.54
CA PHE A 475 -19.95 14.26 5.55
C PHE A 475 -19.68 14.86 6.94
N ALA A 476 -19.92 14.06 7.98
CA ALA A 476 -19.39 14.30 9.33
C ALA A 476 -18.10 13.49 9.51
N TRP A 477 -17.14 14.00 10.29
CA TRP A 477 -15.89 13.31 10.55
C TRP A 477 -15.39 13.47 12.00
N ASP A 478 -14.59 12.51 12.45
CA ASP A 478 -13.93 12.46 13.75
C ASP A 478 -12.63 11.63 13.67
N HIS A 479 -11.69 11.77 14.62
CA HIS A 479 -10.59 10.79 14.72
C HIS A 479 -11.05 9.58 15.52
N TYR A 480 -11.07 8.44 14.85
CA TYR A 480 -11.24 7.14 15.51
C TYR A 480 -10.07 6.84 16.45
N ALA A 481 -8.83 7.15 16.02
CA ALA A 481 -7.65 7.04 16.85
C ALA A 481 -6.60 8.12 16.50
N LEU A 482 -5.92 8.63 17.51
CA LEU A 482 -4.63 9.31 17.40
C LEU A 482 -3.59 8.36 18.00
N ALA A 483 -2.80 7.72 17.15
CA ALA A 483 -1.89 6.65 17.55
C ALA A 483 -0.67 7.20 18.32
N GLY A 484 0.08 6.30 18.95
CA GLY A 484 1.27 6.61 19.75
C GLY A 484 1.29 5.82 21.06
N ASP A 485 2.42 5.88 21.76
CA ASP A 485 2.53 5.39 23.13
C ASP A 485 1.86 6.42 24.09
N PRO A 486 0.81 6.05 24.85
CA PRO A 486 0.21 6.93 25.85
C PRO A 486 1.19 7.39 26.94
N ALA A 487 2.24 6.61 27.21
CA ALA A 487 3.27 6.96 28.19
C ALA A 487 4.28 7.98 27.65
N GLN A 488 4.31 8.23 26.33
CA GLN A 488 5.22 9.19 25.74
C GLN A 488 4.71 10.64 25.90
N PRO A 489 5.48 11.52 26.58
CA PRO A 489 5.09 12.91 26.73
C PRO A 489 4.89 13.61 25.39
N GLY A 490 3.79 14.35 25.26
CA GLY A 490 3.48 15.12 24.04
C GLY A 490 3.02 14.29 22.85
N ALA A 491 2.85 12.97 22.97
CA ALA A 491 2.36 12.12 21.87
C ALA A 491 0.94 12.47 21.43
N GLY A 492 0.13 13.06 22.33
CA GLY A 492 -1.26 13.42 22.05
C GLY A 492 -2.14 12.21 21.73
N THR A 493 -1.73 11.03 22.22
CA THR A 493 -2.37 9.74 21.96
C THR A 493 -3.81 9.74 22.46
N ARG A 494 -4.73 9.27 21.62
CA ARG A 494 -6.15 9.13 21.94
C ARG A 494 -6.71 7.90 21.25
N TYR A 495 -7.08 6.89 22.04
CA TYR A 495 -7.75 5.70 21.53
C TYR A 495 -9.24 5.72 21.88
N PRO A 496 -10.08 4.94 21.17
CA PRO A 496 -11.51 4.88 21.44
C PRO A 496 -11.85 4.12 22.73
N SER A 497 -10.89 3.41 23.33
CA SER A 497 -11.01 2.82 24.68
C SER A 497 -9.66 2.80 25.39
N ASP A 498 -9.67 2.79 26.73
CA ASP A 498 -8.45 2.73 27.57
C ASP A 498 -7.74 1.37 27.48
N SER A 499 -8.44 0.33 26.99
CA SER A 499 -7.90 -1.01 26.78
C SER A 499 -7.20 -1.21 25.44
N ALA A 500 -7.08 -0.14 24.64
CA ALA A 500 -6.46 -0.21 23.32
C ALA A 500 -4.94 -0.44 23.43
N ASP A 501 -4.46 -1.43 22.69
CA ASP A 501 -3.03 -1.62 22.49
C ASP A 501 -2.42 -0.45 21.72
N ALA A 502 -1.26 0.04 22.18
CA ALA A 502 -0.54 1.12 21.51
C ALA A 502 0.09 0.66 20.19
N PHE A 503 0.01 1.52 19.18
CA PHE A 503 0.64 1.39 17.87
C PHE A 503 1.05 2.76 17.33
N GLY A 504 1.76 2.80 16.21
CA GLY A 504 2.18 4.01 15.52
C GLY A 504 2.40 3.72 14.04
N CYS A 505 2.36 4.77 13.22
CA CYS A 505 2.35 4.69 11.76
C CYS A 505 1.34 3.66 11.25
N PRO A 506 0.05 3.78 11.62
CA PRO A 506 -0.95 2.90 11.03
C PRO A 506 -1.03 3.20 9.54
N ASP A 507 -1.06 2.12 8.77
CA ASP A 507 -1.05 2.12 7.32
C ASP A 507 -2.21 1.24 6.85
N GLY A 508 -1.98 -0.06 6.63
CA GLY A 508 -2.96 -0.93 6.00
C GLY A 508 -4.27 -1.08 6.79
N LEU A 509 -5.42 -0.96 6.13
CA LEU A 509 -6.75 -1.17 6.73
C LEU A 509 -7.59 -2.20 5.97
N HIS A 510 -8.24 -3.11 6.71
CA HIS A 510 -9.21 -4.05 6.12
C HIS A 510 -10.39 -4.30 7.05
N PHE A 511 -11.61 -4.17 6.55
CA PHE A 511 -12.79 -4.68 7.24
C PHE A 511 -13.10 -6.10 6.81
N ASP A 512 -13.27 -7.00 7.78
CA ASP A 512 -13.88 -8.30 7.51
C ASP A 512 -15.42 -8.19 7.39
N SER A 513 -16.07 -9.23 6.89
CA SER A 513 -17.54 -9.26 6.76
C SER A 513 -18.29 -9.23 8.10
N GLY A 514 -17.59 -9.48 9.21
CA GLY A 514 -18.09 -9.33 10.58
C GLY A 514 -18.06 -7.90 11.09
N GLY A 515 -17.36 -6.98 10.43
CA GLY A 515 -17.19 -5.60 10.87
C GLY A 515 -16.01 -5.40 11.82
N LEU A 516 -15.10 -6.37 11.93
CA LEU A 516 -13.81 -6.15 12.60
C LEU A 516 -12.88 -5.38 11.67
N LEU A 517 -12.20 -4.36 12.20
CA LEU A 517 -11.21 -3.56 11.50
C LEU A 517 -9.81 -4.08 11.80
N TRP A 518 -9.13 -4.60 10.78
CA TRP A 518 -7.72 -4.96 10.84
C TRP A 518 -6.87 -3.74 10.52
N ILE A 519 -5.94 -3.42 11.42
CA ILE A 519 -5.04 -2.26 11.33
C ILE A 519 -3.62 -2.79 11.22
N GLN A 520 -2.89 -2.39 10.21
CA GLN A 520 -1.52 -2.81 9.92
C GLN A 520 -0.60 -1.59 10.06
N THR A 521 0.69 -1.77 10.38
CA THR A 521 1.60 -0.64 10.65
C THR A 521 2.86 -0.70 9.80
N ASP A 522 3.28 0.47 9.31
CA ASP A 522 4.58 0.72 8.68
C ASP A 522 5.36 1.83 9.39
N MET A 523 6.07 1.46 10.44
CA MET A 523 7.23 2.21 10.91
C MET A 523 8.46 1.77 10.10
N SER A 524 9.07 2.70 9.37
CA SER A 524 10.34 2.46 8.67
C SER A 524 11.36 1.70 9.53
N GLY A 525 12.03 0.71 8.91
CA GLY A 525 13.06 -0.09 9.56
C GLY A 525 14.17 0.73 10.22
N GLN A 526 14.44 1.96 9.76
CA GLN A 526 15.44 2.86 10.40
C GLN A 526 15.03 3.39 11.76
N SER A 527 13.74 3.63 11.93
CA SER A 527 13.16 4.30 13.09
C SER A 527 12.62 3.31 14.11
N MET A 528 12.28 2.11 13.66
CA MET A 528 11.83 0.99 14.48
C MET A 528 12.79 0.71 15.65
N GLY A 529 12.25 0.65 16.86
CA GLY A 529 13.02 0.43 18.08
C GLY A 529 13.85 1.63 18.57
N LYS A 530 13.76 2.79 17.91
CA LYS A 530 14.40 4.05 18.33
C LYS A 530 13.34 5.07 18.75
N PRO A 531 13.65 6.06 19.61
CA PRO A 531 12.72 7.15 19.90
C PRO A 531 12.26 7.84 18.61
N PRO A 532 10.98 8.20 18.46
CA PRO A 532 9.90 8.04 19.45
C PRO A 532 9.22 6.66 19.46
N TYR A 533 9.59 5.73 18.58
CA TYR A 533 8.92 4.44 18.41
C TYR A 533 9.46 3.30 19.30
N ALA A 534 10.39 3.60 20.21
CA ALA A 534 11.11 2.58 20.99
C ALA A 534 10.15 1.63 21.77
N ALA A 535 9.06 2.18 22.31
CA ALA A 535 8.06 1.42 23.07
C ALA A 535 7.11 0.59 22.19
N LEU A 536 7.10 0.79 20.86
CA LEU A 536 6.16 0.14 19.96
C LEU A 536 6.71 -1.17 19.35
N GLY A 537 8.03 -1.38 19.43
CA GLY A 537 8.71 -2.57 18.91
C GLY A 537 8.72 -2.66 17.38
N ASN A 538 8.62 -3.88 16.85
CA ASN A 538 8.47 -4.13 15.42
C ASN A 538 7.05 -3.78 14.94
N ASN A 539 6.90 -3.67 13.62
CA ASN A 539 5.59 -3.49 13.00
C ASN A 539 4.64 -4.65 13.33
N GLN A 540 3.35 -4.34 13.30
CA GLN A 540 2.31 -5.15 13.90
C GLN A 540 1.00 -5.09 13.12
N MET A 541 0.12 -6.05 13.39
CA MET A 541 -1.28 -5.99 13.02
C MET A 541 -2.13 -6.01 14.27
N LEU A 542 -3.14 -5.14 14.33
CA LEU A 542 -4.14 -5.08 15.37
C LEU A 542 -5.51 -5.42 14.79
N CYS A 543 -6.39 -5.90 15.66
CA CYS A 543 -7.80 -6.07 15.36
C CYS A 543 -8.60 -5.15 16.27
N ALA A 544 -9.44 -4.34 15.67
CA ALA A 544 -10.33 -3.42 16.35
C ALA A 544 -11.79 -3.82 16.15
N ASP A 545 -12.59 -3.60 17.17
CA ASP A 545 -14.04 -3.64 17.10
C ASP A 545 -14.58 -2.21 17.24
N PRO A 546 -14.96 -1.55 16.13
CA PRO A 546 -15.41 -0.17 16.17
C PRO A 546 -16.67 0.06 17.02
N ALA A 547 -17.48 -0.98 17.27
CA ALA A 547 -18.68 -0.86 18.10
C ALA A 547 -18.36 -0.68 19.58
N THR A 548 -17.25 -1.27 20.04
CA THR A 548 -16.81 -1.21 21.44
C THR A 548 -15.61 -0.29 21.66
N GLY A 549 -14.92 0.12 20.59
CA GLY A 549 -13.68 0.89 20.67
C GLY A 549 -12.48 0.06 21.14
N ARG A 550 -12.63 -1.27 21.26
CA ARG A 550 -11.54 -2.17 21.62
C ARG A 550 -10.56 -2.29 20.46
N ILE A 551 -9.26 -2.24 20.76
CA ILE A 551 -8.17 -2.48 19.80
C ILE A 551 -7.17 -3.39 20.47
N GLN A 552 -6.91 -4.58 19.92
CA GLN A 552 -5.87 -5.48 20.46
C GLN A 552 -4.89 -5.92 19.39
N ARG A 553 -3.63 -6.07 19.79
CA ARG A 553 -2.55 -6.52 18.92
C ARG A 553 -2.69 -8.00 18.61
N PHE A 554 -2.87 -8.30 17.33
CA PHE A 554 -3.02 -9.66 16.83
C PHE A 554 -1.68 -10.26 16.39
N LEU A 555 -0.81 -9.48 15.74
CA LEU A 555 0.44 -9.99 15.18
C LEU A 555 1.59 -8.99 15.39
N THR A 556 2.81 -9.49 15.63
CA THR A 556 4.05 -8.72 15.45
C THR A 556 4.91 -9.37 14.39
N GLY A 557 5.52 -8.57 13.52
CA GLY A 557 6.38 -9.02 12.43
C GLY A 557 7.87 -9.19 12.79
N PRO A 558 8.65 -9.81 11.88
CA PRO A 558 10.10 -9.91 11.98
C PRO A 558 10.81 -8.55 11.92
N ASN A 559 12.13 -8.57 12.02
CA ASN A 559 12.91 -7.34 12.06
C ASN A 559 12.86 -6.60 10.72
N GLY A 560 12.66 -5.28 10.78
CA GLY A 560 12.72 -4.40 9.62
C GLY A 560 11.59 -4.60 8.61
N CYS A 561 10.62 -5.49 8.87
CA CYS A 561 9.44 -5.59 8.02
C CYS A 561 8.44 -4.49 8.35
N GLU A 562 7.52 -4.25 7.43
CA GLU A 562 6.18 -3.76 7.76
C GLU A 562 5.18 -4.91 7.73
N ILE A 563 3.99 -4.64 8.25
CA ILE A 563 2.82 -5.48 8.00
C ILE A 563 1.92 -4.69 7.06
N THR A 564 1.57 -5.30 5.94
CA THR A 564 0.69 -4.71 4.93
C THR A 564 -0.07 -5.82 4.22
N GLY A 565 -1.11 -5.45 3.47
CA GLY A 565 -1.94 -6.38 2.72
C GLY A 565 -2.57 -7.45 3.60
N CYS A 566 -3.87 -7.33 3.91
CA CYS A 566 -4.59 -8.42 4.55
C CYS A 566 -6.00 -8.61 4.01
N VAL A 567 -6.49 -9.84 4.06
CA VAL A 567 -7.85 -10.19 3.66
C VAL A 567 -8.35 -11.41 4.42
N VAL A 568 -9.58 -11.34 4.93
CA VAL A 568 -10.26 -12.45 5.59
C VAL A 568 -11.12 -13.21 4.58
N THR A 569 -11.07 -14.54 4.61
CA THR A 569 -11.90 -15.39 3.73
C THR A 569 -13.40 -15.18 3.98
N PRO A 570 -14.30 -15.47 3.02
CA PRO A 570 -15.74 -15.26 3.20
C PRO A 570 -16.34 -15.98 4.42
N ASP A 571 -15.84 -17.18 4.74
CA ASP A 571 -16.24 -17.95 5.93
C ASP A 571 -15.66 -17.41 7.25
N ARG A 572 -14.76 -16.42 7.15
CA ARG A 572 -14.00 -15.77 8.22
C ARG A 572 -13.08 -16.69 9.01
N ARG A 573 -12.67 -17.83 8.47
CA ARG A 573 -11.82 -18.81 9.19
C ARG A 573 -10.35 -18.77 8.80
N THR A 574 -9.99 -17.95 7.82
CA THR A 574 -8.60 -17.70 7.43
C THR A 574 -8.39 -16.20 7.22
N LEU A 575 -7.27 -15.69 7.76
CA LEU A 575 -6.73 -14.38 7.43
C LEU A 575 -5.46 -14.58 6.60
N PHE A 576 -5.41 -14.02 5.41
CA PHE A 576 -4.16 -13.87 4.67
C PHE A 576 -3.54 -12.53 5.04
N VAL A 577 -2.22 -12.50 5.28
CA VAL A 577 -1.47 -11.27 5.60
C VAL A 577 -0.08 -11.31 4.97
N ASN A 578 0.43 -10.18 4.48
CA ASN A 578 1.78 -10.07 3.94
C ASN A 578 2.77 -9.53 5.00
N ILE A 579 3.99 -10.04 4.91
CA ILE A 579 5.16 -9.50 5.60
C ILE A 579 6.04 -8.90 4.51
N GLN A 580 6.12 -7.57 4.45
CA GLN A 580 6.87 -6.86 3.42
C GLN A 580 8.30 -6.57 3.92
N HIS A 581 9.28 -6.63 3.01
CA HIS A 581 10.70 -6.31 3.22
C HIS A 581 11.33 -6.68 4.60
N PRO A 582 11.17 -7.91 5.12
CA PRO A 582 11.94 -8.32 6.30
C PRO A 582 13.43 -8.08 6.05
N GLY A 583 14.14 -7.54 7.02
CA GLY A 583 15.55 -7.21 6.87
C GLY A 583 15.83 -5.77 6.45
N GLU A 584 14.81 -4.91 6.25
CA GLU A 584 15.03 -3.51 5.91
C GLU A 584 15.89 -2.82 6.99
N SER A 585 16.95 -2.13 6.56
CA SER A 585 18.05 -1.74 7.45
C SER A 585 17.60 -0.84 8.60
N ARG A 586 18.10 -1.16 9.80
CA ARG A 586 18.30 -0.19 10.88
C ARG A 586 19.63 0.49 10.59
N ASP A 587 19.70 1.81 10.48
CA ASP A 587 21.02 2.49 10.43
C ASP A 587 21.72 2.27 11.78
N ASP A 588 22.46 1.16 11.88
CA ASP A 588 23.32 0.80 13.00
C ASP A 588 24.79 0.64 12.57
N GLY A 589 25.06 0.78 11.27
CA GLY A 589 26.41 0.76 10.69
C GLY A 589 26.91 -0.64 10.33
N ASP A 590 26.14 -1.71 10.54
CA ASP A 590 26.49 -3.06 10.06
C ASP A 590 25.99 -3.26 8.61
N ALA A 591 26.82 -3.90 7.79
CA ALA A 591 26.48 -4.27 6.41
C ALA A 591 25.64 -5.55 6.32
N LYS A 592 25.41 -6.24 7.44
CA LYS A 592 24.62 -7.46 7.50
C LYS A 592 23.13 -7.16 7.64
N HIS A 593 22.31 -7.93 6.92
CA HIS A 593 20.85 -7.89 7.08
C HIS A 593 20.46 -8.22 8.52
N ASN A 594 19.53 -7.44 9.08
CA ASN A 594 19.04 -7.63 10.45
C ASN A 594 17.91 -8.67 10.56
N SER A 595 17.62 -9.36 9.45
CA SER A 595 16.68 -10.48 9.36
C SER A 595 17.27 -11.62 8.53
N ALA A 596 16.80 -12.84 8.79
CA ALA A 596 16.92 -13.98 7.88
C ALA A 596 15.56 -14.68 7.65
N TRP A 597 14.48 -14.03 8.08
CA TRP A 597 13.13 -14.54 7.92
C TRP A 597 12.74 -14.57 6.42
N PRO A 598 12.05 -15.63 5.96
CA PRO A 598 11.51 -16.74 6.74
C PRO A 598 12.39 -17.98 6.80
N ASP A 599 13.50 -18.01 6.06
CA ASP A 599 14.23 -19.25 5.77
C ASP A 599 15.24 -19.63 6.87
N ALA A 600 15.63 -18.70 7.75
CA ALA A 600 16.49 -18.99 8.88
C ALA A 600 16.17 -18.13 10.10
N ALA A 601 16.66 -18.55 11.27
CA ALA A 601 16.42 -17.89 12.56
C ALA A 601 17.55 -16.94 13.00
N VAL A 602 18.71 -17.00 12.36
CA VAL A 602 19.86 -16.15 12.69
C VAL A 602 19.94 -15.02 11.67
N PRO A 603 19.72 -13.75 12.06
CA PRO A 603 19.83 -12.61 11.16
C PRO A 603 21.09 -12.63 10.29
N GLY A 604 20.92 -12.34 8.99
CA GLY A 604 22.01 -12.31 8.02
C GLY A 604 22.55 -13.69 7.61
N SER A 605 22.03 -14.80 8.14
CA SER A 605 22.44 -16.16 7.72
C SER A 605 21.77 -16.66 6.44
N ALA A 606 20.66 -16.04 6.04
CA ALA A 606 19.96 -16.29 4.79
C ALA A 606 19.45 -14.97 4.21
N ARG A 607 19.13 -14.98 2.92
CA ARG A 607 18.50 -13.85 2.24
C ARG A 607 17.07 -13.70 2.76
N PRO A 608 16.70 -12.57 3.38
CA PRO A 608 15.34 -12.40 3.85
C PRO A 608 14.38 -12.23 2.67
N ARG A 609 13.12 -12.66 2.83
CA ARG A 609 12.13 -12.68 1.75
C ARG A 609 10.78 -12.22 2.26
N SER A 610 10.16 -11.28 1.57
CA SER A 610 8.74 -10.98 1.78
C SER A 610 7.90 -12.22 1.53
N ALA A 611 6.79 -12.35 2.24
CA ALA A 611 5.91 -13.48 2.03
C ALA A 611 4.48 -13.28 2.52
N THR A 612 3.58 -14.03 1.91
CA THR A 612 2.20 -14.17 2.38
C THR A 612 2.05 -15.33 3.35
N LEU A 613 1.33 -15.08 4.44
CA LEU A 613 0.94 -16.05 5.45
C LEU A 613 -0.55 -16.34 5.37
N ALA A 614 -0.95 -17.56 5.72
CA ALA A 614 -2.33 -17.93 6.04
C ALA A 614 -2.44 -18.20 7.54
N ILE A 615 -3.23 -17.41 8.25
CA ILE A 615 -3.44 -17.48 9.70
C ILE A 615 -4.83 -18.04 9.99
N ARG A 616 -4.90 -19.01 10.89
CA ARG A 616 -6.15 -19.69 11.28
C ARG A 616 -6.20 -19.92 12.78
N ARG A 617 -7.41 -19.98 13.34
CA ARG A 617 -7.59 -20.50 14.69
C ARG A 617 -7.35 -22.00 14.73
N ARG A 618 -6.70 -22.47 15.79
CA ARG A 618 -6.42 -23.89 16.04
C ARG A 618 -7.70 -24.72 16.21
N ASP A 619 -8.74 -24.14 16.79
CA ASP A 619 -10.08 -24.76 16.92
C ASP A 619 -10.93 -24.64 15.65
N GLY A 620 -10.37 -24.06 14.58
CA GLY A 620 -11.06 -23.81 13.32
C GLY A 620 -12.08 -22.68 13.35
N GLY A 621 -12.20 -21.93 14.45
CA GLY A 621 -13.14 -20.81 14.64
C GLY A 621 -12.92 -19.61 13.72
N ILE A 622 -13.70 -18.55 13.95
CA ILE A 622 -13.62 -17.28 13.22
C ILE A 622 -12.37 -16.51 13.64
N VAL A 623 -11.60 -15.99 12.68
CA VAL A 623 -10.43 -15.17 12.96
C VAL A 623 -10.84 -13.81 13.54
N GLY A 624 -10.11 -13.35 14.55
CA GLY A 624 -10.42 -12.14 15.32
C GLY A 624 -11.33 -12.38 16.52
N THR A 625 -11.87 -13.59 16.71
CA THR A 625 -12.62 -13.95 17.93
C THR A 625 -11.79 -14.75 18.91
#